data_AF-A0A8D8U3I6-F1
#
_entry.id   AF-A0A8D8U3I6-F1
#
_cell.length_a   1.000
_cell.length_b   1.000
_cell.length_c   1.000
_cell.angle_alpha   90.00
_cell.angle_beta   90.00
_cell.angle_gamma   90.00
#
_symmetry.space_group_name_H-M   'P 1'
#
loop_
_entity.id
_entity.type
_entity.pdbx_description
1 polymer ?
#
loop_
_entity_poly.entity_id
_entity_poly.type
_entity_poly.pdbx_seq_one_letter_code
_entity_poly.pdbx_strand_id
1 'polypeptide(L)'
;MSNHVSDNSYTNMTTEVKIPFLPELYSKYKEWISKNPEGATTMESTLKWVSWYLTGRLSSSNANLLAELVFTLSKLLVLFNDHVIYNSLVLNNDASSNKNHKFKVWLTVLEYSEVFIELAIYKLYGDFGKWIAILAIQIVKTVARISLLYSKDKLLIEPLPIPVLDRDNLSSVYECSNGSSSRSSPSGIVLPSGRVVRSVKNSPNVSQRDWKPLDKIIPMKETTQQKLFYTELLYILKPLIHLGSSYKYGLNTWRPYLTSLAIDVTCTSVLYQERTFLHKPDKVESTRRMIQLLLYLLRSPFYERHSRLRLERLLLSLCDYRLLKLVCNPLREYIPYWQSTYFYLWSS
;
A
#
# COMPACT_ATOMS: atom_id res chain seq x y z
N MET A 1 -79.62 -30.78 -5.14
CA MET A 1 -78.86 -31.59 -4.18
C MET A 1 -77.39 -31.51 -4.59
N SER A 2 -76.56 -30.83 -3.78
CA SER A 2 -75.11 -31.03 -3.57
C SER A 2 -74.17 -31.03 -4.80
N ASN A 3 -73.00 -30.40 -4.84
CA ASN A 3 -72.26 -29.44 -4.02
C ASN A 3 -71.02 -29.06 -4.87
N HIS A 4 -70.42 -27.91 -4.52
CA HIS A 4 -69.08 -27.44 -4.87
C HIS A 4 -67.99 -28.51 -5.09
N VAL A 5 -66.99 -28.22 -5.92
CA VAL A 5 -65.65 -27.72 -5.49
C VAL A 5 -64.73 -27.64 -6.72
N SER A 6 -64.20 -26.43 -6.92
CA SER A 6 -63.07 -26.03 -7.74
C SER A 6 -61.76 -26.67 -7.26
N ASP A 7 -60.81 -26.95 -8.15
CA ASP A 7 -59.40 -26.78 -7.78
C ASP A 7 -58.47 -26.45 -8.96
N ASN A 8 -57.85 -25.29 -8.80
CA ASN A 8 -56.68 -24.81 -9.52
C ASN A 8 -55.46 -25.65 -9.14
N SER A 9 -54.62 -25.99 -10.11
CA SER A 9 -53.22 -26.32 -9.84
C SER A 9 -52.31 -25.53 -10.78
N TYR A 10 -52.10 -24.26 -10.41
CA TYR A 10 -50.91 -23.52 -10.82
C TYR A 10 -49.71 -24.14 -10.10
N THR A 11 -48.91 -24.91 -10.83
CA THR A 11 -47.62 -25.40 -10.36
C THR A 11 -46.64 -24.23 -10.33
N ASN A 12 -46.45 -23.69 -9.12
CA ASN A 12 -45.44 -22.69 -8.83
C ASN A 12 -44.04 -23.26 -9.14
N MET A 13 -43.42 -22.78 -10.23
CA MET A 13 -41.98 -22.88 -10.42
C MET A 13 -41.27 -21.92 -9.47
N THR A 14 -41.15 -22.30 -8.20
CA THR A 14 -40.14 -21.71 -7.32
C THR A 14 -38.84 -22.44 -7.60
N THR A 15 -38.04 -21.90 -8.54
CA THR A 15 -36.62 -22.23 -8.64
C THR A 15 -35.96 -21.82 -7.33
N GLU A 16 -35.83 -22.75 -6.40
CA GLU A 16 -35.00 -22.59 -5.21
C GLU A 16 -33.56 -22.38 -5.69
N VAL A 17 -33.12 -21.12 -5.70
CA VAL A 17 -31.72 -20.77 -5.84
C VAL A 17 -31.01 -21.28 -4.58
N LYS A 18 -30.57 -22.54 -4.61
CA LYS A 18 -29.70 -23.11 -3.58
C LYS A 18 -28.41 -22.31 -3.59
N ILE A 19 -28.26 -21.43 -2.60
CA ILE A 19 -27.03 -20.67 -2.38
C ILE A 19 -25.91 -21.71 -2.20
N PRO A 20 -24.96 -21.81 -3.13
CA PRO A 20 -23.91 -22.83 -3.03
C PRO A 20 -23.05 -22.59 -1.80
N PHE A 21 -22.58 -23.68 -1.19
CA PHE A 21 -21.77 -23.66 0.02
C PHE A 21 -20.48 -22.85 -0.21
N LEU A 22 -20.08 -22.03 0.77
CA LEU A 22 -18.92 -21.10 0.69
C LEU A 22 -17.64 -21.68 0.05
N PRO A 23 -17.18 -22.92 0.35
CA PRO A 23 -15.98 -23.47 -0.28
C PRO A 23 -16.16 -23.80 -1.76
N GLU A 24 -17.37 -24.12 -2.21
CA GLU A 24 -17.66 -24.38 -3.64
C GLU A 24 -17.67 -23.08 -4.44
N LEU A 25 -18.16 -21.99 -3.85
CA LEU A 25 -18.03 -20.65 -4.41
C LEU A 25 -16.56 -20.21 -4.49
N TYR A 26 -15.78 -20.48 -3.45
CA TYR A 26 -14.36 -20.15 -3.43
C TYR A 26 -13.57 -20.91 -4.49
N SER A 27 -13.83 -22.20 -4.70
CA SER A 27 -13.15 -22.99 -5.73
C SER A 27 -13.49 -22.49 -7.14
N LYS A 28 -14.77 -22.23 -7.42
CA LYS A 28 -15.22 -21.63 -8.70
C LYS A 28 -14.60 -20.25 -8.93
N TYR A 29 -14.55 -19.42 -7.89
CA TYR A 29 -13.93 -18.09 -7.96
C TYR A 29 -12.43 -18.18 -8.24
N LYS A 30 -11.71 -19.08 -7.56
CA LYS A 30 -10.28 -19.33 -7.78
C LYS A 30 -10.00 -19.75 -9.23
N GLU A 31 -10.82 -20.64 -9.77
CA GLU A 31 -10.71 -21.08 -11.16
C GLU A 31 -10.98 -19.95 -12.15
N TRP A 32 -11.97 -19.10 -11.86
CA TRP A 32 -12.31 -17.95 -12.71
C TRP A 32 -11.20 -16.89 -12.73
N ILE A 33 -10.66 -16.49 -11.57
CA ILE A 33 -9.56 -15.51 -11.51
C ILE A 33 -8.33 -16.04 -12.25
N SER A 34 -8.00 -17.32 -12.05
CA SER A 34 -6.82 -17.92 -12.69
C SER A 34 -6.94 -17.98 -14.21
N LYS A 35 -8.17 -18.06 -14.75
CA LYS A 35 -8.42 -18.09 -16.20
C LYS A 35 -8.53 -16.69 -16.80
N ASN A 36 -9.01 -15.69 -16.05
CA ASN A 36 -9.30 -14.34 -16.54
C ASN A 36 -8.69 -13.23 -15.64
N PRO A 37 -7.35 -13.09 -15.58
CA PRO A 37 -6.70 -12.07 -14.75
C PRO A 37 -7.08 -10.64 -15.18
N GLU A 38 -7.28 -10.39 -16.47
CA GLU A 38 -7.73 -9.08 -16.99
C GLU A 38 -9.14 -8.72 -16.51
N GLY A 39 -10.04 -9.71 -16.41
CA GLY A 39 -11.39 -9.53 -15.87
C GLY A 39 -11.37 -9.09 -14.41
N ALA A 40 -10.47 -9.67 -13.60
CA ALA A 40 -10.29 -9.25 -12.21
C ALA A 40 -9.80 -7.80 -12.13
N THR A 41 -8.82 -7.40 -12.95
CA THR A 41 -8.29 -6.02 -12.97
C THR A 41 -9.36 -4.99 -13.37
N THR A 42 -10.25 -5.33 -14.31
CA THR A 42 -11.34 -4.43 -14.70
C THR A 42 -12.37 -4.29 -13.58
N MET A 43 -12.74 -5.38 -12.89
CA MET A 43 -13.61 -5.32 -11.70
C MET A 43 -12.99 -4.51 -10.56
N GLU A 44 -11.69 -4.67 -10.31
CA GLU A 44 -10.97 -3.88 -9.31
C GLU A 44 -10.98 -2.39 -9.67
N SER A 45 -10.82 -2.08 -10.96
CA SER A 45 -10.85 -0.70 -11.45
C SER A 45 -12.24 -0.09 -11.31
N THR A 46 -13.30 -0.80 -11.68
CA THR A 46 -14.68 -0.30 -11.55
C THR A 46 -15.05 -0.03 -10.10
N LEU A 47 -14.64 -0.88 -9.16
CA LEU A 47 -14.86 -0.65 -7.73
C LEU A 47 -14.17 0.63 -7.23
N LYS A 48 -12.97 0.94 -7.72
CA LYS A 48 -12.28 2.21 -7.42
C LYS A 48 -13.06 3.41 -7.96
N TRP A 49 -13.57 3.33 -9.19
CA TRP A 49 -14.42 4.37 -9.78
C TRP A 49 -15.72 4.57 -8.99
N VAL A 50 -16.34 3.49 -8.52
CA VAL A 50 -17.55 3.57 -7.67
C VAL A 50 -17.26 4.28 -6.37
N SER A 51 -16.13 3.99 -5.70
CA SER A 51 -15.71 4.70 -4.49
C SER A 51 -15.57 6.20 -4.74
N TRP A 52 -14.84 6.60 -5.79
CA TRP A 52 -14.65 8.02 -6.13
C TRP A 52 -15.97 8.72 -6.46
N TYR A 53 -16.85 8.02 -7.19
CA TYR A 53 -18.18 8.52 -7.53
C TYR A 53 -19.05 8.73 -6.29
N LEU A 54 -19.03 7.78 -5.34
CA LEU A 54 -19.79 7.86 -4.10
C LEU A 54 -19.36 9.06 -3.26
N THR A 55 -18.06 9.31 -3.24
CA THR A 55 -17.45 10.38 -2.44
C THR A 55 -17.85 11.77 -2.97
N GLY A 56 -17.91 11.96 -4.29
CA GLY A 56 -18.16 13.28 -4.90
C GLY A 56 -19.61 13.74 -4.91
N ARG A 57 -20.60 12.85 -4.70
CA ARG A 57 -22.02 13.19 -4.85
C ARG A 57 -22.78 13.33 -3.53
N LEU A 58 -22.26 12.76 -2.45
CA LEU A 58 -22.93 12.70 -1.17
C LEU A 58 -22.01 13.35 -0.12
N SER A 59 -22.03 14.68 -0.01
CA SER A 59 -21.21 15.44 0.96
C SER A 59 -21.66 15.27 2.43
N SER A 60 -22.55 14.32 2.71
CA SER A 60 -23.01 14.02 4.06
C SER A 60 -21.97 13.20 4.82
N SER A 61 -21.76 13.49 6.09
CA SER A 61 -20.79 12.78 6.97
C SER A 61 -20.88 11.24 6.89
N ASN A 62 -22.08 10.68 6.75
CA ASN A 62 -22.30 9.23 6.59
C ASN A 62 -21.76 8.65 5.28
N ALA A 63 -21.79 9.45 4.21
CA ALA A 63 -21.34 9.00 2.91
C ALA A 63 -19.82 9.04 2.78
N ASN A 64 -19.11 9.94 3.48
CA ASN A 64 -17.65 9.89 3.56
C ASN A 64 -17.18 8.58 4.21
N LEU A 65 -17.81 8.16 5.31
CA LEU A 65 -17.54 6.86 5.94
C LEU A 65 -17.80 5.70 4.97
N LEU A 66 -18.92 5.74 4.25
CA LEU A 66 -19.31 4.68 3.31
C LEU A 66 -18.37 4.63 2.10
N ALA A 67 -17.96 5.79 1.58
CA ALA A 67 -16.99 5.90 0.50
C ALA A 67 -15.64 5.29 0.89
N GLU A 68 -15.16 5.57 2.11
CA GLU A 68 -13.96 4.93 2.65
C GLU A 68 -14.13 3.44 2.88
N LEU A 69 -15.30 2.99 3.35
CA LEU A 69 -15.58 1.55 3.43
C LEU A 69 -15.47 0.88 2.06
N VAL A 70 -16.08 1.45 1.03
CA VAL A 70 -16.00 0.90 -0.34
C VAL A 70 -14.55 0.93 -0.85
N PHE A 71 -13.80 1.99 -0.54
CA PHE A 71 -12.40 2.11 -0.90
C PHE A 71 -11.52 1.05 -0.23
N THR A 72 -11.67 0.87 1.09
CA THR A 72 -10.95 -0.15 1.86
C THR A 72 -11.30 -1.56 1.39
N LEU A 73 -12.59 -1.83 1.14
CA LEU A 73 -13.05 -3.11 0.61
C LEU A 73 -12.46 -3.40 -0.78
N SER A 74 -12.39 -2.39 -1.65
CA SER A 74 -11.74 -2.51 -2.96
C SER A 74 -10.27 -2.90 -2.83
N LYS A 75 -9.51 -2.26 -1.91
CA LYS A 75 -8.11 -2.62 -1.66
C LYS A 75 -7.93 -4.02 -1.09
N LEU A 76 -8.81 -4.42 -0.16
CA LEU A 76 -8.78 -5.77 0.42
C LEU A 76 -9.12 -6.84 -0.62
N LEU A 77 -10.03 -6.55 -1.55
CA LEU A 77 -10.35 -7.44 -2.67
C LEU A 77 -9.16 -7.62 -3.60
N VAL A 78 -8.45 -6.54 -3.96
CA VAL A 78 -7.22 -6.63 -4.75
C VAL A 78 -6.18 -7.51 -4.03
N LEU A 79 -5.96 -7.27 -2.74
CA LEU A 79 -5.03 -8.06 -1.94
C LEU A 79 -5.43 -9.54 -1.88
N PHE A 80 -6.74 -9.82 -1.78
CA PHE A 80 -7.26 -11.17 -1.79
C PHE A 80 -7.03 -11.86 -3.13
N ASN A 81 -7.30 -11.17 -4.24
CA ASN A 81 -7.05 -11.69 -5.59
C ASN A 81 -5.57 -12.00 -5.80
N ASP A 82 -4.70 -11.06 -5.45
CA ASP A 82 -3.24 -11.23 -5.53
C ASP A 82 -2.77 -12.40 -4.68
N HIS A 83 -3.32 -12.58 -3.47
CA HIS A 83 -3.02 -13.71 -2.61
C HIS A 83 -3.48 -15.05 -3.19
N VAL A 84 -4.65 -15.09 -3.84
CA VAL A 84 -5.17 -16.29 -4.52
C VAL A 84 -4.28 -16.67 -5.71
N ILE A 85 -3.86 -15.69 -6.52
CA ILE A 85 -2.96 -15.88 -7.67
C ILE A 85 -1.58 -16.33 -7.20
N TYR A 86 -1.03 -15.70 -6.16
CA TYR A 86 0.26 -16.09 -5.59
C TYR A 86 0.23 -17.54 -5.09
N ASN A 87 -0.82 -17.90 -4.35
CA ASN A 87 -0.97 -19.25 -3.84
C ASN A 87 -1.29 -20.31 -4.91
N SER A 88 -1.83 -19.95 -6.08
CA SER A 88 -2.01 -20.94 -7.15
C SER A 88 -0.70 -21.23 -7.89
N LEU A 89 0.23 -20.27 -7.92
CA LEU A 89 1.47 -20.37 -8.69
C LEU A 89 2.66 -20.90 -7.86
N VAL A 90 2.69 -20.66 -6.55
CA VAL A 90 3.83 -20.98 -5.67
C VAL A 90 3.61 -22.28 -4.86
N LEU A 91 2.80 -23.21 -5.34
CA LEU A 91 2.31 -24.37 -4.57
C LEU A 91 3.36 -25.36 -4.02
N ASN A 92 4.68 -25.15 -4.14
CA ASN A 92 5.65 -26.21 -3.78
C ASN A 92 6.95 -25.84 -3.05
N ASN A 93 7.22 -24.61 -2.58
CA ASN A 93 8.48 -24.39 -1.82
C ASN A 93 8.31 -23.50 -0.57
N ASP A 94 8.75 -24.06 0.57
CA ASP A 94 9.09 -23.44 1.86
C ASP A 94 7.96 -23.16 2.88
N ALA A 95 7.70 -24.16 3.74
CA ALA A 95 6.84 -24.06 4.93
C ALA A 95 7.32 -23.02 5.97
N SER A 96 8.60 -22.63 5.97
CA SER A 96 9.16 -21.58 6.83
C SER A 96 8.82 -20.15 6.36
N SER A 97 8.63 -19.96 5.04
CA SER A 97 8.23 -18.68 4.43
C SER A 97 6.78 -18.29 4.79
N ASN A 98 5.93 -19.28 5.05
CA ASN A 98 4.50 -19.08 5.28
C ASN A 98 4.14 -18.24 6.51
N LYS A 99 4.89 -18.33 7.63
CA LYS A 99 4.58 -17.55 8.84
C LYS A 99 4.85 -16.05 8.63
N ASN A 100 6.01 -15.71 8.07
CA ASN A 100 6.39 -14.33 7.76
C ASN A 100 5.50 -13.75 6.65
N HIS A 101 5.06 -14.56 5.70
CA HIS A 101 4.11 -14.16 4.67
C HIS A 101 2.74 -13.80 5.26
N LYS A 102 2.17 -14.70 6.07
CA LYS A 102 0.88 -14.45 6.77
C LYS A 102 0.95 -13.16 7.60
N PHE A 103 2.05 -12.95 8.33
CA PHE A 103 2.24 -11.73 9.13
C PHE A 103 2.22 -10.46 8.27
N LYS A 104 2.91 -10.46 7.12
CA LYS A 104 2.90 -9.33 6.17
C LYS A 104 1.50 -9.08 5.61
N VAL A 105 0.73 -10.13 5.31
CA VAL A 105 -0.66 -9.99 4.83
C VAL A 105 -1.51 -9.29 5.88
N TRP A 106 -1.47 -9.74 7.14
CA TRP A 106 -2.22 -9.10 8.23
C TRP A 106 -1.82 -7.64 8.45
N LEU A 107 -0.52 -7.34 8.39
CA LEU A 107 -0.04 -5.96 8.50
C LEU A 107 -0.57 -5.08 7.35
N THR A 108 -0.64 -5.62 6.13
CA THR A 108 -1.19 -4.91 4.96
C THR A 108 -2.71 -4.69 5.09
N VAL A 109 -3.45 -5.67 5.60
CA VAL A 109 -4.89 -5.54 5.90
C VAL A 109 -5.13 -4.42 6.92
N LEU A 110 -4.29 -4.34 7.94
CA LEU A 110 -4.35 -3.29 8.95
C LEU A 110 -4.06 -1.91 8.33
N GLU A 111 -3.04 -1.79 7.46
CA GLU A 111 -2.75 -0.55 6.74
C GLU A 111 -3.90 -0.10 5.83
N TYR A 112 -4.59 -1.03 5.17
CA TYR A 112 -5.75 -0.69 4.33
C TYR A 112 -6.99 -0.29 5.11
N SER A 113 -7.15 -0.75 6.35
CA SER A 113 -8.33 -0.47 7.18
C SER A 113 -8.15 0.70 8.14
N GLU A 114 -6.96 1.27 8.29
CA GLU A 114 -6.66 2.30 9.30
C GLU A 114 -7.54 3.55 9.20
N VAL A 115 -7.76 4.05 7.99
CA VAL A 115 -8.54 5.28 7.75
C VAL A 115 -10.00 5.03 8.09
N PHE A 116 -10.52 3.87 7.68
CA PHE A 116 -11.87 3.46 8.00
C PHE A 116 -12.06 3.33 9.53
N ILE A 117 -11.11 2.70 10.23
CA ILE A 117 -11.15 2.56 11.68
C ILE A 117 -11.10 3.93 12.37
N GLU A 118 -10.24 4.85 11.91
CA GLU A 118 -10.16 6.21 12.43
C GLU A 118 -11.50 6.95 12.32
N LEU A 119 -12.13 6.91 11.15
CA LEU A 119 -13.40 7.59 10.89
C LEU A 119 -14.56 6.92 11.63
N ALA A 120 -14.58 5.59 11.70
CA ALA A 120 -15.59 4.85 12.44
C ALA A 120 -15.55 5.18 13.94
N ILE A 121 -14.35 5.22 14.53
CA ILE A 121 -14.17 5.51 15.95
C ILE A 121 -14.43 6.99 16.24
N TYR A 122 -14.01 7.90 15.37
CA TYR A 122 -14.35 9.32 15.49
C TYR A 122 -15.86 9.54 15.56
N LYS A 123 -16.62 8.80 14.75
CA LYS A 123 -18.08 8.88 14.73
C LYS A 123 -18.75 8.28 15.98
N LEU A 124 -18.19 7.21 16.56
CA LEU A 124 -18.78 6.52 17.71
C LEU A 124 -18.36 7.13 19.06
N TYR A 125 -17.10 7.54 19.19
CA TYR A 125 -16.47 7.92 20.45
C TYR A 125 -15.89 9.35 20.45
N GLY A 126 -16.09 10.11 19.38
CA GLY A 126 -15.60 11.47 19.25
C GLY A 126 -14.07 11.57 19.16
N ASP A 127 -13.54 12.75 19.48
CA ASP A 127 -12.11 13.04 19.34
C ASP A 127 -11.22 12.22 20.29
N PHE A 128 -11.67 11.98 21.52
CA PHE A 128 -10.89 11.22 22.49
C PHE A 128 -10.68 9.77 22.04
N GLY A 129 -11.75 9.10 21.59
CA GLY A 129 -11.67 7.75 21.05
C GLY A 129 -10.80 7.68 19.78
N LYS A 130 -10.92 8.68 18.89
CA LYS A 130 -10.11 8.78 17.67
C LYS A 130 -8.61 8.75 18.00
N TRP A 131 -8.16 9.57 18.95
CA TRP A 131 -6.74 9.62 19.32
C TRP A 131 -6.24 8.33 20.00
N ILE A 132 -7.07 7.68 20.83
CA ILE A 132 -6.73 6.37 21.40
C ILE A 132 -6.56 5.32 20.30
N ALA A 133 -7.47 5.29 19.32
CA ALA A 133 -7.38 4.35 18.21
C ALA A 133 -6.14 4.58 17.34
N ILE A 134 -5.85 5.85 17.02
CA ILE A 134 -4.63 6.23 16.29
C ILE A 134 -3.39 5.74 17.03
N LEU A 135 -3.31 5.98 18.34
CA LEU A 135 -2.20 5.53 19.17
C LEU A 135 -2.06 4.00 19.14
N ALA A 136 -3.16 3.27 19.34
CA ALA A 136 -3.16 1.81 19.36
C ALA A 136 -2.70 1.21 18.02
N ILE A 137 -3.24 1.71 16.90
CA ILE A 137 -2.85 1.28 15.55
C ILE A 137 -1.36 1.57 15.30
N GLN A 138 -0.87 2.75 15.68
CA GLN A 138 0.54 3.11 15.49
C GLN A 138 1.48 2.24 16.35
N ILE A 139 1.10 1.89 17.58
CA ILE A 139 1.87 0.95 18.40
C ILE A 139 1.92 -0.42 17.74
N VAL A 140 0.78 -0.95 17.28
CA VAL A 140 0.74 -2.26 16.60
C VAL A 140 1.60 -2.25 15.34
N LYS A 141 1.51 -1.20 14.52
CA LYS A 141 2.32 -1.05 13.30
C LYS A 141 3.81 -0.97 13.58
N THR A 142 4.22 -0.16 14.54
CA THR A 142 5.64 0.02 14.87
C THR A 142 6.24 -1.27 15.41
N VAL A 143 5.56 -1.96 16.32
CA VAL A 143 5.99 -3.29 16.80
C VAL A 143 6.10 -4.28 15.64
N ALA A 144 5.12 -4.29 14.73
CA ALA A 144 5.13 -5.18 13.58
C ALA A 144 6.27 -4.88 12.60
N ARG A 145 6.55 -3.60 12.31
CA ARG A 145 7.66 -3.19 11.44
C ARG A 145 9.03 -3.47 12.08
N ILE A 146 9.17 -3.27 13.40
CA ILE A 146 10.38 -3.65 14.14
C ILE A 146 10.59 -5.16 14.08
N SER A 147 9.54 -5.96 14.28
CA SER A 147 9.62 -7.42 14.15
C SER A 147 10.05 -7.86 12.74
N LEU A 148 9.55 -7.18 11.70
CA LEU A 148 9.98 -7.41 10.32
C LEU A 148 11.43 -7.00 10.05
N LEU A 149 11.93 -5.94 10.70
CA LEU A 149 13.31 -5.49 10.57
C LEU A 149 14.28 -6.55 11.11
N TYR A 150 13.96 -7.15 12.26
CA TYR A 150 14.77 -8.23 12.84
C TYR A 150 14.67 -9.56 12.08
N SER A 151 13.56 -9.79 11.37
CA SER A 151 13.33 -11.05 10.64
C SER A 151 13.88 -11.07 9.22
N LYS A 152 14.28 -9.92 8.65
CA LYS A 152 14.74 -9.81 7.26
C LYS A 152 16.22 -9.42 7.21
N ASP A 153 16.98 -10.05 6.31
CA ASP A 153 18.33 -9.60 5.91
C ASP A 153 18.30 -8.34 5.00
N LYS A 154 17.11 -7.77 4.75
CA LYS A 154 16.94 -6.55 3.95
C LYS A 154 16.93 -5.34 4.89
N LEU A 155 17.82 -4.39 4.61
CA LEU A 155 18.07 -3.20 5.43
C LEU A 155 17.02 -2.10 5.30
N LEU A 156 16.15 -2.17 4.28
CA LEU A 156 15.07 -1.21 4.03
C LEU A 156 13.72 -1.90 4.11
N ILE A 157 12.79 -1.30 4.86
CA ILE A 157 11.40 -1.74 4.93
C ILE A 157 10.61 -0.94 3.91
N GLU A 158 10.13 -1.65 2.89
CA GLU A 158 9.16 -1.12 1.93
C GLU A 158 7.92 -0.55 2.68
N PRO A 159 7.35 0.58 2.22
CA PRO A 159 6.21 1.24 2.88
C PRO A 159 4.96 0.36 2.97
N LEU A 160 4.84 -0.60 2.06
CA LEU A 160 3.82 -1.64 2.08
C LEU A 160 4.52 -2.97 2.41
N PRO A 161 4.04 -3.73 3.39
CA PRO A 161 4.60 -5.03 3.73
C PRO A 161 4.59 -6.03 2.57
N ILE A 162 3.68 -5.84 1.62
CA ILE A 162 3.55 -6.59 0.36
C ILE A 162 3.33 -5.58 -0.79
N PRO A 163 4.25 -5.48 -1.76
CA PRO A 163 4.02 -4.67 -2.95
C PRO A 163 2.85 -5.26 -3.76
N VAL A 164 2.07 -4.40 -4.42
CA VAL A 164 1.02 -4.85 -5.35
C VAL A 164 1.65 -5.82 -6.34
N LEU A 165 1.01 -6.96 -6.52
CA LEU A 165 1.58 -8.04 -7.31
C LEU A 165 1.67 -7.60 -8.78
N ASP A 166 2.88 -7.52 -9.31
CA ASP A 166 3.09 -7.18 -10.71
C ASP A 166 2.78 -8.40 -11.58
N ARG A 167 1.51 -8.50 -11.98
CA ARG A 167 0.93 -9.66 -12.70
C ARG A 167 1.63 -9.89 -14.04
N ASP A 168 2.16 -8.84 -14.66
CA ASP A 168 2.84 -8.90 -15.96
C ASP A 168 4.23 -9.54 -15.85
N ASN A 169 4.95 -9.27 -14.76
CA ASN A 169 6.26 -9.86 -14.48
C ASN A 169 6.17 -11.30 -13.95
N LEU A 170 4.98 -11.76 -13.59
CA LEU A 170 4.79 -13.02 -12.88
C LEU A 170 4.87 -14.25 -13.81
N SER A 171 4.45 -14.10 -15.07
CA SER A 171 4.67 -15.08 -16.14
C SER A 171 6.16 -15.41 -16.32
N SER A 172 7.03 -14.40 -16.28
CA SER A 172 8.49 -14.56 -16.40
C SER A 172 9.10 -15.34 -15.22
N VAL A 173 8.55 -15.18 -14.01
CA VAL A 173 9.00 -15.89 -12.79
C VAL A 173 8.57 -17.35 -12.81
N TYR A 174 7.36 -17.63 -13.32
CA TYR A 174 6.86 -19.01 -13.48
C TYR A 174 7.71 -19.80 -14.50
N GLU A 175 8.07 -19.19 -15.63
CA GLU A 175 8.95 -19.80 -16.64
C GLU A 175 10.36 -20.11 -16.09
N CYS A 176 10.89 -19.24 -15.23
CA CYS A 176 12.19 -19.45 -14.57
C CYS A 176 12.18 -20.59 -13.53
N SER A 177 11.01 -20.96 -13.02
CA SER A 177 10.87 -21.98 -11.96
C SER A 177 10.74 -23.39 -12.51
N ASN A 178 10.14 -23.55 -13.70
CA ASN A 178 10.03 -24.85 -14.38
C ASN A 178 11.26 -25.19 -15.23
N GLY A 179 12.12 -24.21 -15.54
CA GLY A 179 13.46 -24.44 -16.09
C GLY A 179 14.43 -24.77 -14.96
N SER A 180 14.89 -26.02 -14.88
CA SER A 180 15.91 -26.50 -13.93
C SER A 180 17.28 -25.87 -14.17
N SER A 181 17.39 -24.56 -14.01
CA SER A 181 18.66 -23.83 -13.99
C SER A 181 18.98 -23.55 -12.52
N SER A 182 19.92 -24.33 -11.99
CA SER A 182 20.59 -24.06 -10.73
C SER A 182 20.84 -22.55 -10.57
N ARG A 183 20.36 -21.99 -9.45
CA ARG A 183 20.49 -20.60 -9.05
C ARG A 183 21.95 -20.31 -8.67
N SER A 184 22.85 -20.43 -9.63
CA SER A 184 24.21 -19.93 -9.52
C SER A 184 24.15 -18.44 -9.80
N SER A 185 24.54 -17.64 -8.79
CA SER A 185 24.68 -16.19 -8.92
C SER A 185 25.37 -15.85 -10.25
N PRO A 186 24.85 -14.89 -11.04
CA PRO A 186 25.46 -14.55 -12.31
C PRO A 186 26.88 -14.06 -12.05
N SER A 187 27.88 -14.88 -12.40
CA SER A 187 29.28 -14.50 -12.30
C SER A 187 29.55 -13.37 -13.29
N GLY A 188 29.76 -12.17 -12.77
CA GLY A 188 30.10 -10.98 -13.53
C GLY A 188 31.60 -10.72 -13.47
N ILE A 189 32.22 -10.42 -14.60
CA ILE A 189 33.61 -9.96 -14.67
C ILE A 189 33.58 -8.43 -14.59
N VAL A 190 34.38 -7.85 -13.71
CA VAL A 190 34.55 -6.39 -13.62
C VAL A 190 35.69 -5.99 -14.55
N LEU A 191 35.40 -5.15 -15.54
CA LEU A 191 36.42 -4.58 -16.41
C LEU A 191 37.23 -3.51 -15.67
N PRO A 192 38.45 -3.17 -16.16
CA PRO A 192 39.24 -2.04 -15.65
C PRO A 192 38.49 -0.71 -15.67
N SER A 193 37.51 -0.55 -16.57
CA SER A 193 36.60 0.60 -16.63
C SER A 193 35.56 0.63 -15.48
N GLY A 194 35.58 -0.35 -14.58
CA GLY A 194 34.62 -0.49 -13.48
C GLY A 194 33.26 -1.05 -13.89
N ARG A 195 33.07 -1.37 -15.18
CA ARG A 195 31.82 -1.94 -15.71
C ARG A 195 31.76 -3.44 -15.45
N VAL A 196 30.61 -3.93 -14.96
CA VAL A 196 30.38 -5.37 -14.72
C VAL A 196 29.74 -5.99 -15.97
N VAL A 197 30.39 -7.01 -16.54
CA VAL A 197 29.90 -7.76 -17.71
C VAL A 197 29.58 -9.19 -17.32
N ARG A 198 28.46 -9.70 -17.85
CA ARG A 198 27.93 -11.04 -17.59
C ARG A 198 28.83 -12.10 -18.22
N SER A 199 29.17 -13.17 -17.49
CA SER A 199 29.87 -14.32 -18.07
C SER A 199 28.99 -15.06 -19.08
N VAL A 200 29.58 -15.49 -20.20
CA VAL A 200 28.88 -16.24 -21.26
C VAL A 200 28.34 -17.58 -20.73
N LYS A 201 29.05 -18.20 -19.78
CA LYS A 201 28.71 -19.53 -19.23
C LYS A 201 27.45 -19.53 -18.34
N ASN A 202 27.10 -18.39 -17.73
CA ASN A 202 25.95 -18.24 -16.84
C ASN A 202 24.92 -17.24 -17.40
N SER A 203 24.86 -17.11 -18.73
CA SER A 203 23.88 -16.23 -19.36
C SER A 203 22.50 -16.91 -19.42
N PRO A 204 21.42 -16.21 -19.06
CA PRO A 204 20.06 -16.73 -19.25
C PRO A 204 19.76 -16.95 -20.74
N ASN A 205 18.75 -17.77 -21.04
CA ASN A 205 18.28 -18.02 -22.40
C ASN A 205 17.97 -16.72 -23.13
N VAL A 206 18.11 -16.72 -24.47
CA VAL A 206 17.99 -15.51 -25.32
C VAL A 206 16.67 -14.76 -25.10
N SER A 207 15.57 -15.48 -24.84
CA SER A 207 14.25 -14.90 -24.53
C SER A 207 14.18 -14.15 -23.21
N GLN A 208 15.05 -14.47 -22.25
CA GLN A 208 15.10 -13.89 -20.90
C GLN A 208 16.30 -12.94 -20.72
N ARG A 209 16.97 -12.58 -21.82
CA ARG A 209 18.20 -11.79 -21.77
C ARG A 209 17.91 -10.30 -21.67
N ASP A 210 18.06 -9.76 -20.47
CA ASP A 210 18.13 -8.31 -20.26
C ASP A 210 19.47 -7.73 -20.70
N TRP A 211 19.48 -6.75 -21.61
CA TRP A 211 20.71 -6.03 -22.02
C TRP A 211 21.16 -4.95 -21.02
N LYS A 212 20.53 -4.88 -19.84
CA LYS A 212 20.91 -3.97 -18.76
C LYS A 212 22.24 -4.41 -18.12
N PRO A 213 23.14 -3.48 -17.77
CA PRO A 213 24.37 -3.81 -17.04
C PRO A 213 24.02 -4.46 -15.69
N LEU A 214 24.89 -5.37 -15.22
CA LEU A 214 24.72 -5.93 -13.87
C LEU A 214 24.99 -4.84 -12.84
N ASP A 215 24.24 -4.92 -11.75
CA ASP A 215 24.50 -4.07 -10.60
C ASP A 215 25.84 -4.47 -9.99
N LYS A 216 26.67 -3.47 -9.70
CA LYS A 216 27.94 -3.67 -9.01
C LYS A 216 27.62 -4.02 -7.56
N ILE A 217 27.82 -5.28 -7.18
CA ILE A 217 27.70 -5.71 -5.78
C ILE A 217 28.95 -5.19 -5.07
N ILE A 218 28.84 -4.05 -4.40
CA ILE A 218 29.90 -3.52 -3.56
C ILE A 218 29.68 -4.10 -2.16
N PRO A 219 30.64 -4.85 -1.58
CA PRO A 219 30.49 -5.35 -0.22
C PRO A 219 30.31 -4.16 0.72
N MET A 220 29.19 -4.16 1.46
CA MET A 220 28.86 -3.06 2.34
C MET A 220 29.68 -3.16 3.63
N LYS A 221 30.27 -2.05 4.06
CA LYS A 221 31.01 -2.00 5.33
C LYS A 221 30.04 -2.18 6.50
N GLU A 222 30.47 -2.89 7.55
CA GLU A 222 29.66 -3.10 8.77
C GLU A 222 29.18 -1.79 9.40
N THR A 223 30.03 -0.75 9.39
CA THR A 223 29.67 0.59 9.88
C THR A 223 28.51 1.22 9.10
N THR A 224 28.47 1.02 7.79
CA THR A 224 27.39 1.51 6.92
C THR A 224 26.12 0.70 7.16
N GLN A 225 26.24 -0.60 7.41
CA GLN A 225 25.11 -1.47 7.76
C GLN A 225 24.44 -1.06 9.06
N GLN A 226 25.23 -0.80 10.11
CA GLN A 226 24.71 -0.30 11.39
C GLN A 226 24.05 1.06 11.23
N LYS A 227 24.68 1.99 10.50
CA LYS A 227 24.12 3.32 10.22
C LYS A 227 22.76 3.22 9.54
N LEU A 228 22.61 2.36 8.54
CA LEU A 228 21.34 2.12 7.84
C LEU A 228 20.30 1.48 8.75
N PHE A 229 20.69 0.51 9.57
CA PHE A 229 19.80 -0.14 10.54
C PHE A 229 19.20 0.86 11.54
N TYR A 230 20.04 1.70 12.18
CA TYR A 230 19.55 2.71 13.12
C TYR A 230 18.71 3.78 12.42
N THR A 231 19.06 4.13 11.18
CA THR A 231 18.28 5.06 10.37
C THR A 231 16.88 4.52 10.10
N GLU A 232 16.77 3.24 9.79
CA GLU A 232 15.49 2.58 9.53
C GLU A 232 14.68 2.41 10.80
N LEU A 233 15.32 2.05 11.92
CA LEU A 233 14.68 1.99 13.23
C LEU A 233 14.11 3.36 13.63
N LEU A 234 14.85 4.44 13.42
CA LEU A 234 14.37 5.80 13.69
C LEU A 234 13.19 6.19 12.78
N TYR A 235 13.24 5.81 11.50
CA TYR A 235 12.14 6.04 10.56
C TYR A 235 10.87 5.29 10.97
N ILE A 236 10.99 4.05 11.46
CA ILE A 236 9.84 3.28 11.96
C ILE A 236 9.24 3.91 13.22
N LEU A 237 10.08 4.44 14.12
CA LEU A 237 9.62 5.05 15.38
C LEU A 237 9.02 6.45 15.21
N LYS A 238 9.22 7.10 14.06
CA LYS A 238 8.75 8.46 13.77
C LYS A 238 7.28 8.72 14.15
N PRO A 239 6.29 7.89 13.77
CA PRO A 239 4.89 8.18 14.10
C PRO A 239 4.62 8.21 15.61
N LEU A 240 5.29 7.35 16.38
CA LEU A 240 5.17 7.35 17.85
C LEU A 240 5.86 8.58 18.47
N ILE A 241 7.04 8.96 17.97
CA ILE A 241 7.75 10.16 18.42
C ILE A 241 6.90 11.40 18.14
N HIS A 242 6.27 11.47 16.96
CA HIS A 242 5.37 12.54 16.59
C HIS A 242 4.12 12.59 17.47
N LEU A 243 3.47 11.45 17.73
CA LEU A 243 2.32 11.38 18.63
C LEU A 243 2.68 11.78 20.07
N GLY A 244 3.81 11.30 20.59
CA GLY A 244 4.28 11.67 21.93
C GLY A 244 4.58 13.16 22.05
N SER A 245 5.20 13.75 21.03
CA SER A 245 5.45 15.20 20.97
C SER A 245 4.14 15.99 20.84
N SER A 246 3.19 15.50 20.04
CA SER A 246 1.87 16.12 19.85
C SER A 246 1.00 16.05 21.10
N TYR A 247 1.09 14.97 21.87
CA TYR A 247 0.41 14.84 23.16
C TYR A 247 0.91 15.88 24.17
N LYS A 248 2.22 16.13 24.22
CA LYS A 248 2.83 17.07 25.17
C LYS A 248 2.67 18.54 24.77
N TYR A 249 2.80 18.87 23.49
CA TYR A 249 2.87 20.25 23.00
C TYR A 249 1.64 20.70 22.21
N GLY A 250 0.68 19.81 21.95
CA GLY A 250 -0.48 20.06 21.09
C GLY A 250 -0.16 19.90 19.60
N LEU A 251 -1.23 19.69 18.81
CA LEU A 251 -1.15 19.37 17.38
C LEU A 251 -0.76 20.56 16.49
N ASN A 252 -1.14 21.78 16.88
CA ASN A 252 -0.93 22.99 16.06
C ASN A 252 0.38 23.73 16.39
N THR A 253 1.29 23.06 17.08
CA THR A 253 2.58 23.61 17.51
C THR A 253 3.69 23.20 16.55
N TRP A 254 4.66 24.09 16.33
CA TRP A 254 5.80 23.80 15.46
C TRP A 254 6.74 22.71 15.99
N ARG A 255 6.71 22.41 17.29
CA ARG A 255 7.59 21.42 17.92
C ARG A 255 7.40 20.00 17.34
N PRO A 256 6.21 19.37 17.41
CA PRO A 256 5.98 18.04 16.84
C PRO A 256 6.14 17.98 15.31
N TYR A 257 5.93 19.11 14.64
CA TYR A 257 6.15 19.25 13.20
C TYR A 257 7.65 19.24 12.86
N LEU A 258 8.44 20.09 13.51
CA LEU A 258 9.88 20.16 13.24
C LEU A 258 10.61 18.88 13.68
N THR A 259 10.17 18.23 14.75
CA THR A 259 10.78 16.96 15.20
C THR A 259 10.59 15.86 14.15
N SER A 260 9.39 15.69 13.61
CA SER A 260 9.14 14.69 12.58
C SER A 260 9.79 15.07 11.24
N LEU A 261 9.84 16.36 10.87
CA LEU A 261 10.54 16.82 9.68
C LEU A 261 12.04 16.55 9.79
N ALA A 262 12.63 16.82 10.95
CA ALA A 262 14.05 16.55 11.20
C ALA A 262 14.37 15.06 11.02
N ILE A 263 13.52 14.15 11.53
CA ILE A 263 13.68 12.70 11.32
C ILE A 263 13.61 12.34 9.82
N ASP A 264 12.64 12.88 9.07
CA ASP A 264 12.53 12.55 7.64
C ASP A 264 13.73 13.05 6.84
N VAL A 265 14.22 14.26 7.13
CA VAL A 265 15.40 14.83 6.47
C VAL A 265 16.65 14.05 6.83
N THR A 266 16.87 13.71 8.09
CA THR A 266 18.05 12.92 8.49
C THR A 266 18.02 11.53 7.88
N CYS A 267 16.89 10.81 7.97
CA CYS A 267 16.75 9.49 7.37
C CYS A 267 16.94 9.51 5.85
N THR A 268 16.35 10.48 5.16
CA THR A 268 16.49 10.60 3.69
C THR A 268 17.91 11.01 3.29
N SER A 269 18.56 11.89 4.06
CA SER A 269 19.94 12.31 3.79
C SER A 269 20.93 11.15 3.89
N VAL A 270 20.77 10.29 4.91
CA VAL A 270 21.60 9.09 5.08
C VAL A 270 21.37 8.10 3.94
N LEU A 271 20.13 7.86 3.55
CA LEU A 271 19.81 7.00 2.40
C LEU A 271 20.37 7.54 1.09
N TYR A 272 20.32 8.86 0.89
CA TYR A 272 20.89 9.49 -0.30
C TYR A 272 22.42 9.37 -0.33
N GLN A 273 23.08 9.49 0.83
CA GLN A 273 24.53 9.32 0.95
C GLN A 273 24.96 7.89 0.61
N GLU A 274 24.24 6.87 1.12
CA GLU A 274 24.58 5.46 0.93
C GLU A 274 23.94 4.84 -0.33
N ARG A 275 23.38 5.66 -1.23
CA ARG A 275 22.63 5.22 -2.43
C ARG A 275 23.39 4.28 -3.36
N THR A 276 24.72 4.28 -3.30
CA THR A 276 25.58 3.43 -4.12
C THR A 276 25.55 1.96 -3.68
N PHE A 277 25.17 1.70 -2.42
CA PHE A 277 25.04 0.37 -1.85
C PHE A 277 23.61 -0.19 -1.93
N LEU A 278 22.65 0.65 -2.32
CA LEU A 278 21.23 0.31 -2.40
C LEU A 278 20.90 -0.44 -3.70
N HIS A 279 20.04 -1.45 -3.60
CA HIS A 279 19.54 -2.21 -4.75
C HIS A 279 18.56 -1.36 -5.58
N LYS A 280 18.24 -1.81 -6.81
CA LYS A 280 17.27 -1.13 -7.68
C LYS A 280 15.89 -0.84 -7.03
N PRO A 281 15.22 -1.77 -6.32
CA PRO A 281 13.95 -1.47 -5.64
C PRO A 281 14.08 -0.34 -4.60
N ASP A 282 15.21 -0.28 -3.90
CA ASP A 282 15.48 0.73 -2.87
C ASP A 282 15.56 2.16 -3.44
N LYS A 283 15.86 2.31 -4.75
CA LYS A 283 15.87 3.63 -5.43
C LYS A 283 14.47 4.20 -5.61
N VAL A 284 13.48 3.33 -5.87
CA VAL A 284 12.07 3.73 -5.93
C VAL A 284 11.64 4.25 -4.56
N GLU A 285 12.09 3.58 -3.51
CA GLU A 285 11.80 3.99 -2.14
C GLU A 285 12.40 5.35 -1.79
N SER A 286 13.65 5.62 -2.19
CA SER A 286 14.27 6.94 -1.98
C SER A 286 13.48 8.07 -2.65
N THR A 287 13.03 7.85 -3.88
CA THR A 287 12.19 8.82 -4.61
C THR A 287 10.86 9.06 -3.89
N ARG A 288 10.24 7.99 -3.41
CA ARG A 288 9.01 8.07 -2.60
C ARG A 288 9.21 8.90 -1.33
N ARG A 289 10.30 8.66 -0.57
CA ARG A 289 10.61 9.44 0.65
C ARG A 289 10.83 10.93 0.32
N MET A 290 11.42 11.25 -0.84
CA MET A 290 11.57 12.63 -1.32
C MET A 290 10.22 13.28 -1.66
N ILE A 291 9.31 12.56 -2.31
CA ILE A 291 7.94 13.05 -2.59
C ILE A 291 7.20 13.26 -1.27
N GLN A 292 7.37 12.38 -0.28
CA GLN A 292 6.76 12.54 1.04
C GLN A 292 7.30 13.77 1.79
N LEU A 293 8.58 14.10 1.65
CA LEU A 293 9.16 15.34 2.15
C LEU A 293 8.53 16.58 1.50
N LEU A 294 8.28 16.53 0.18
CA LEU A 294 7.56 17.60 -0.51
C LEU A 294 6.12 17.73 0.01
N LEU A 295 5.41 16.59 0.13
CA LEU A 295 4.05 16.53 0.66
C LEU A 295 3.96 16.89 2.15
N TYR A 296 5.07 16.89 2.88
CA TYR A 296 5.15 17.31 4.28
C TYR A 296 4.75 18.78 4.46
N LEU A 297 4.93 19.61 3.42
CA LEU A 297 4.48 21.01 3.39
C LEU A 297 2.94 21.14 3.43
N LEU A 298 2.20 20.07 3.13
CA LEU A 298 0.76 20.06 3.27
C LEU A 298 0.30 19.68 4.68
N ARG A 299 1.19 19.35 5.63
CA ARG A 299 0.79 19.05 7.02
C ARG A 299 0.61 20.32 7.85
N SER A 300 -0.29 20.29 8.82
CA SER A 300 -0.37 21.32 9.87
C SER A 300 0.90 21.30 10.75
N PRO A 301 1.39 22.45 11.25
CA PRO A 301 0.82 23.81 11.17
C PRO A 301 1.24 24.63 9.94
N PHE A 302 2.17 24.15 9.10
CA PHE A 302 2.64 24.91 7.94
C PHE A 302 1.51 25.17 6.94
N TYR A 303 0.68 24.14 6.70
CA TYR A 303 -0.50 24.26 5.84
C TYR A 303 -1.44 25.37 6.30
N GLU A 304 -1.87 25.36 7.56
CA GLU A 304 -2.84 26.32 8.08
C GLU A 304 -2.34 27.77 8.04
N ARG A 305 -1.06 27.99 8.33
CA ARG A 305 -0.49 29.34 8.46
C ARG A 305 -0.04 29.95 7.13
N HIS A 306 0.49 29.14 6.21
CA HIS A 306 1.15 29.65 5.00
C HIS A 306 0.55 29.13 3.71
N SER A 307 0.31 27.82 3.60
CA SER A 307 -0.07 27.20 2.32
C SER A 307 -1.57 27.31 2.01
N ARG A 308 -2.45 27.27 3.02
CA ARG A 308 -3.90 27.19 2.86
C ARG A 308 -4.43 28.30 1.94
N LEU A 309 -4.18 29.57 2.28
CA LEU A 309 -4.67 30.71 1.50
C LEU A 309 -4.04 30.80 0.11
N ARG A 310 -2.82 30.29 -0.08
CA ARG A 310 -2.15 30.29 -1.38
C ARG A 310 -2.74 29.19 -2.27
N LEU A 311 -2.90 27.98 -1.74
CA LEU A 311 -3.50 26.86 -2.43
C LEU A 311 -4.96 27.14 -2.80
N GLU A 312 -5.74 27.75 -1.91
CA GLU A 312 -7.12 28.11 -2.19
C GLU A 312 -7.21 29.14 -3.32
N ARG A 313 -6.37 30.18 -3.32
CA ARG A 313 -6.30 31.16 -4.40
C ARG A 313 -5.85 30.54 -5.73
N LEU A 314 -4.87 29.64 -5.70
CA LEU A 314 -4.42 28.92 -6.89
C LEU A 314 -5.54 28.03 -7.44
N LEU A 315 -6.23 27.27 -6.58
CA LEU A 315 -7.36 26.42 -6.98
C LEU A 315 -8.52 27.25 -7.54
N LEU A 316 -8.83 28.40 -6.94
CA LEU A 316 -9.83 29.33 -7.46
C LEU A 316 -9.44 29.87 -8.85
N SER A 317 -8.20 30.30 -9.03
CA SER A 317 -7.71 30.78 -10.33
C SER A 317 -7.68 29.67 -11.39
N LEU A 318 -7.38 28.42 -11.01
CA LEU A 318 -7.44 27.28 -11.90
C LEU A 318 -8.89 26.88 -12.23
N CYS A 319 -9.84 27.09 -11.32
CA CYS A 319 -11.27 26.84 -11.56
C CYS A 319 -11.89 27.75 -12.63
N ASP A 320 -11.25 28.87 -12.99
CA ASP A 320 -11.73 29.77 -14.05
C ASP A 320 -11.74 29.07 -15.43
N TYR A 321 -10.90 28.04 -15.62
CA TYR A 321 -10.90 27.24 -16.84
C TYR A 321 -11.93 26.11 -16.76
N ARG A 322 -12.84 26.01 -17.74
CA ARG A 322 -13.95 25.04 -17.77
C ARG A 322 -13.52 23.57 -17.58
N LEU A 323 -12.36 23.18 -18.13
CA LEU A 323 -11.83 21.82 -17.99
C LEU A 323 -11.24 21.58 -16.60
N LEU A 324 -10.47 22.54 -16.08
CA LEU A 324 -9.83 22.42 -14.77
C LEU A 324 -10.85 22.50 -13.63
N LYS A 325 -11.97 23.20 -13.83
CA LYS A 325 -13.09 23.27 -12.88
C LYS A 325 -13.60 21.91 -12.43
N LEU A 326 -13.61 20.91 -13.33
CA LEU A 326 -14.06 19.54 -13.02
C LEU A 326 -13.15 18.85 -11.99
N VAL A 327 -11.87 19.20 -11.95
CA VAL A 327 -10.87 18.59 -11.06
C VAL A 327 -10.63 19.45 -9.82
N CYS A 328 -10.53 20.77 -9.99
CA CYS A 328 -10.21 21.71 -8.93
C CYS A 328 -11.33 21.86 -7.90
N ASN A 329 -12.61 21.78 -8.31
CA ASN A 329 -13.73 21.86 -7.38
C ASN A 329 -13.76 20.69 -6.37
N PRO A 330 -13.74 19.42 -6.81
CA PRO A 330 -13.62 18.29 -5.88
C PRO A 330 -12.37 18.39 -5.00
N LEU A 331 -11.20 18.69 -5.59
CA LEU A 331 -9.95 18.80 -4.84
C LEU A 331 -10.04 19.80 -3.68
N ARG A 332 -10.64 20.98 -3.91
CA ARG A 332 -10.82 21.99 -2.88
C ARG A 332 -11.70 21.50 -1.72
N GLU A 333 -12.73 20.72 -2.02
CA GLU A 333 -13.62 20.14 -1.00
C GLU A 333 -12.93 19.00 -0.23
N TYR A 334 -12.05 18.25 -0.88
CA TYR A 334 -11.31 17.14 -0.27
C TYR A 334 -10.13 17.54 0.60
N ILE A 335 -9.44 18.64 0.30
CA ILE A 335 -8.25 19.02 1.07
C ILE A 335 -8.56 19.16 2.57
N PRO A 336 -9.61 19.88 3.02
CA PRO A 336 -9.97 19.95 4.44
C PRO A 336 -10.26 18.58 5.05
N TYR A 337 -10.90 17.69 4.28
CA TYR A 337 -11.16 16.31 4.71
C TYR A 337 -9.86 15.54 4.93
N TRP A 338 -8.92 15.59 3.99
CA TRP A 338 -7.59 14.99 4.15
C TRP A 338 -6.81 15.58 5.33
N GLN A 339 -6.98 16.87 5.62
CA GLN A 339 -6.36 17.50 6.80
C GLN A 339 -6.95 17.02 8.12
N SER A 340 -8.24 16.67 8.15
CA SER A 340 -8.94 16.23 9.36
C SER A 340 -8.60 14.79 9.77
N THR A 341 -8.20 13.97 8.80
CA THR A 341 -7.86 12.55 8.99
C THR A 341 -6.36 12.39 9.22
N TYR A 342 -5.99 11.85 10.37
CA TYR A 342 -4.59 11.66 10.77
C TYR A 342 -3.84 10.73 9.84
N PHE A 343 -4.41 9.56 9.50
CA PHE A 343 -3.65 8.55 8.75
C PHE A 343 -3.31 8.98 7.32
N TYR A 344 -4.13 9.77 6.63
CA TYR A 344 -3.76 10.28 5.30
C TYR A 344 -2.51 11.15 5.32
N LEU A 345 -2.36 11.96 6.36
CA LEU A 345 -1.22 12.83 6.49
C LEU A 345 -0.02 12.10 7.08
N TRP A 346 -0.20 11.33 8.16
CA TRP A 346 0.89 10.88 9.03
C TRP A 346 1.22 9.38 8.98
N SER A 347 0.52 8.55 8.18
CA SER A 347 0.79 7.10 8.05
C SER A 347 2.07 6.73 7.26
N SER A 348 2.82 7.74 6.80
CA SER A 348 4.00 7.61 5.92
C SER A 348 5.22 6.92 6.54
#